data_AF-A0A9C9N7C9-F1
#
_entry.id   AF-A0A9C9N7C9-F1
#
_cell.length_a   1.000
_cell.length_b   1.000
_cell.length_c   1.000
_cell.angle_alpha   90.00
_cell.angle_beta   90.00
_cell.angle_gamma   90.00
#
_symmetry.space_group_name_H-M   'P 1'
#
loop_
_entity.id
_entity.type
_entity.pdbx_description
1 polymer ?
#
loop_
_entity_poly.entity_id
_entity_poly.type
_entity_poly.pdbx_seq_one_letter_code
_entity_poly.pdbx_strand_id
1 'polypeptide(L)'
;MANVTLQEAVKKFASDLAEKVNTFMEDISTLEVRTYSTPADQVQTFVQGDVDFTKIMTEGKIALRAYTKVSFDGDTTVVVPTEMGGEVHGGIWAIHESVVQQAMANRTEMIKAIGDTATSALRALGLASGE
;
A
#
# COMPACT_ATOMS: atom_id res chain seq x y z
N MET A 1 -11.86 27.13 30.53
CA MET A 1 -11.21 26.62 29.30
C MET A 1 -9.72 26.78 29.50
N ALA A 2 -8.96 25.69 29.54
CA ALA A 2 -7.51 25.76 29.76
C ALA A 2 -6.86 26.45 28.55
N ASN A 3 -6.09 27.52 28.79
CA ASN A 3 -5.26 28.13 27.76
C ASN A 3 -4.10 27.17 27.48
N VAL A 4 -4.21 26.42 26.39
CA VAL A 4 -3.09 25.62 25.88
C VAL A 4 -2.01 26.60 25.43
N THR A 5 -0.83 26.50 26.01
CA THR A 5 0.32 27.31 25.60
C THR A 5 0.78 26.89 24.20
N LEU A 6 1.41 27.80 23.46
CA LEU A 6 2.01 27.48 22.16
C LEU A 6 2.96 26.28 22.28
N GLN A 7 3.74 26.22 23.36
CA GLN A 7 4.68 25.14 23.64
C GLN A 7 3.98 23.77 23.82
N GLU A 8 2.84 23.73 24.52
CA GLU A 8 2.05 22.50 24.68
C GLU A 8 1.40 22.05 23.37
N ALA A 9 0.90 22.99 22.57
CA ALA A 9 0.33 22.69 21.25
C ALA A 9 1.39 22.13 20.28
N VAL A 10 2.57 22.75 20.25
CA VAL A 10 3.76 22.33 19.49
C VAL A 10 4.21 20.93 19.92
N LYS A 11 4.30 20.67 21.23
CA LYS A 11 4.66 19.35 21.76
C LYS A 11 3.64 18.27 21.42
N LYS A 12 2.35 18.58 21.54
CA LYS A 12 1.28 17.65 21.16
C LYS A 12 1.31 17.33 19.66
N PHE A 13 1.45 18.35 18.82
CA PHE A 13 1.54 18.16 17.37
C PHE A 13 2.74 17.28 16.98
N ALA A 14 3.91 17.51 17.58
CA ALA A 14 5.10 16.68 17.36
C ALA A 14 4.85 15.21 17.75
N SER A 15 4.19 14.98 18.88
CA SER A 15 3.85 13.63 19.35
C SER A 15 2.86 12.94 18.40
N ASP A 16 1.79 13.62 18.02
CA ASP A 16 0.77 13.08 17.12
C ASP A 16 1.35 12.77 15.73
N LEU A 17 2.30 13.58 15.26
CA LEU A 17 3.02 13.33 14.02
C LEU A 17 3.93 12.10 14.12
N ALA A 18 4.71 11.97 15.19
CA ALA A 18 5.59 10.82 15.39
C ALA A 18 4.78 9.51 15.43
N GLU A 19 3.64 9.52 16.11
CA GLU A 19 2.71 8.39 16.14
C GLU A 19 2.19 8.05 14.73
N LYS A 20 1.70 9.03 13.97
CA LYS A 20 1.23 8.81 12.60
C LYS A 20 2.31 8.29 11.66
N VAL A 21 3.54 8.79 11.77
CA VAL A 21 4.66 8.31 10.96
C VAL A 21 4.99 6.85 11.32
N ASN A 22 4.99 6.49 12.60
CA ASN A 22 5.24 5.12 13.03
C ASN A 22 4.15 4.16 12.50
N THR A 23 2.87 4.50 12.69
CA THR A 23 1.76 3.68 12.15
C THR A 23 1.85 3.55 10.64
N PHE A 24 2.16 4.63 9.93
CA PHE A 24 2.35 4.56 8.48
C PHE A 24 3.52 3.64 8.09
N MET A 25 4.66 3.72 8.78
CA MET A 25 5.81 2.83 8.52
C MET A 25 5.46 1.35 8.74
N GLU A 26 4.64 1.05 9.75
CA GLU A 26 4.12 -0.30 9.98
C GLU A 26 3.20 -0.75 8.83
N ASP A 27 2.26 0.11 8.41
CA ASP A 27 1.30 -0.16 7.34
C ASP A 27 1.97 -0.35 5.97
N ILE A 28 3.01 0.43 5.68
CA ILE A 28 3.74 0.34 4.41
C ILE A 28 4.94 -0.59 4.45
N SER A 29 5.14 -1.37 5.52
CA SER A 29 6.30 -2.26 5.68
C SER A 29 6.42 -3.30 4.56
N THR A 30 5.29 -3.69 3.97
CA THR A 30 5.22 -4.67 2.89
C THR A 30 4.24 -4.20 1.82
N LEU A 31 4.64 -4.27 0.54
CA LEU A 31 3.70 -4.28 -0.57
C LEU A 31 3.41 -5.73 -0.96
N GLU A 32 2.14 -6.06 -1.12
CA GLU A 32 1.71 -7.34 -1.65
C GLU A 32 0.73 -7.13 -2.82
N VAL A 33 1.01 -7.77 -3.94
CA VAL A 33 0.17 -7.76 -5.14
C VAL A 33 -0.22 -9.19 -5.46
N ARG A 34 -1.52 -9.43 -5.56
CA ARG A 34 -2.09 -10.73 -5.92
C ARG A 34 -2.98 -10.55 -7.14
N THR A 35 -2.67 -11.27 -8.22
CA THR A 35 -3.47 -11.25 -9.44
C THR A 35 -4.24 -12.55 -9.57
N TYR A 36 -5.56 -12.43 -9.63
CA TYR A 36 -6.48 -13.55 -9.77
C TYR A 36 -7.11 -13.56 -11.15
N SER A 37 -7.47 -14.74 -11.62
CA SER A 37 -8.32 -14.93 -12.80
C SER A 37 -9.56 -15.71 -12.44
N THR A 38 -10.64 -15.49 -13.19
CA THR A 38 -11.90 -16.21 -13.06
C THR A 38 -12.53 -16.40 -14.44
N PRO A 39 -13.39 -17.41 -14.64
CA PRO A 39 -14.20 -17.52 -15.85
C PRO A 39 -15.01 -16.25 -16.14
N ALA A 40 -15.15 -15.90 -17.42
CA ALA A 40 -15.78 -14.64 -17.84
C ALA A 40 -17.23 -14.48 -17.35
N ASP A 41 -17.97 -15.57 -17.26
CA ASP A 41 -19.36 -15.62 -16.77
C ASP A 41 -19.48 -15.33 -15.27
N GLN A 42 -18.39 -15.40 -14.50
CA GLN A 42 -18.38 -15.11 -13.07
C GLN A 42 -17.91 -13.69 -12.73
N VAL A 43 -17.44 -12.91 -13.70
CA VAL A 43 -16.98 -11.53 -13.45
C VAL A 43 -18.09 -10.67 -12.83
N GLN A 44 -19.34 -10.82 -13.29
CA GLN A 44 -20.48 -10.04 -12.77
C GLN A 44 -20.78 -10.33 -11.29
N THR A 45 -20.46 -11.54 -10.81
CA THR A 45 -20.62 -11.93 -9.41
C THR A 45 -19.72 -11.10 -8.49
N PHE A 46 -18.61 -10.57 -9.01
CA PHE A 46 -17.64 -9.76 -8.24
C PHE A 46 -17.88 -8.26 -8.32
N VAL A 47 -18.86 -7.79 -9.10
CA VAL A 47 -19.09 -6.35 -9.35
C VAL A 47 -20.37 -5.85 -8.66
N GLN A 48 -21.16 -6.73 -8.04
CA GLN A 48 -22.41 -6.37 -7.36
C GLN A 48 -22.23 -6.34 -5.83
N GLY A 49 -22.33 -5.15 -5.23
CA GLY A 49 -22.41 -4.96 -3.76
C GLY A 49 -21.09 -4.61 -3.08
N ASP A 50 -21.09 -4.67 -1.74
CA ASP A 50 -19.90 -4.53 -0.90
C ASP A 50 -19.12 -5.85 -0.97
N VAL A 51 -18.07 -5.85 -1.76
CA VAL A 51 -17.40 -7.07 -2.23
C VAL A 51 -16.53 -7.65 -1.11
N ASP A 52 -17.07 -8.60 -0.37
CA ASP A 52 -16.29 -9.40 0.58
C ASP A 52 -15.38 -10.37 -0.19
N PHE A 53 -14.09 -10.03 -0.24
CA PHE A 53 -13.07 -10.86 -0.89
C PHE A 53 -13.02 -12.29 -0.33
N THR A 54 -13.45 -12.51 0.91
CA THR A 54 -13.57 -13.85 1.51
C THR A 54 -14.65 -14.66 0.81
N LYS A 55 -15.80 -14.06 0.49
CA LYS A 55 -16.85 -14.71 -0.31
C LYS A 55 -16.41 -15.00 -1.73
N ILE A 56 -15.64 -14.11 -2.34
CA ILE A 56 -15.03 -14.33 -3.66
C ILE A 56 -14.19 -15.61 -3.65
N MET A 57 -13.32 -15.76 -2.64
CA MET A 57 -12.43 -16.92 -2.53
C MET A 57 -13.17 -18.24 -2.27
N THR A 58 -14.34 -18.21 -1.63
CA THR A 58 -15.10 -19.43 -1.29
C THR A 58 -16.17 -19.81 -2.30
N GLU A 59 -16.81 -18.83 -2.94
CA GLU A 59 -17.96 -19.04 -3.85
C GLU A 59 -17.58 -18.88 -5.33
N GLY A 60 -16.52 -18.12 -5.61
CA GLY A 60 -16.03 -17.85 -6.96
C GLY A 60 -15.03 -18.91 -7.44
N LYS A 61 -15.07 -19.23 -8.73
CA LYS A 61 -14.00 -19.99 -9.41
C LYS A 61 -12.81 -19.06 -9.66
N ILE A 62 -12.16 -18.58 -8.59
CA ILE A 62 -10.99 -17.71 -8.69
C ILE A 62 -9.71 -18.51 -8.48
N ALA A 63 -8.70 -18.21 -9.29
CA ALA A 63 -7.38 -18.82 -9.19
C ALA A 63 -6.34 -17.74 -9.03
N LEU A 64 -5.46 -17.86 -8.02
CA LEU A 64 -4.27 -17.03 -7.94
C LEU A 64 -3.36 -17.38 -9.11
N ARG A 65 -3.04 -16.39 -9.95
CA ARG A 65 -2.21 -16.57 -11.15
C ARG A 65 -0.83 -15.96 -10.99
N ALA A 66 -0.72 -14.84 -10.30
CA ALA A 66 0.57 -14.23 -10.03
C ALA A 66 0.59 -13.55 -8.66
N TYR A 67 1.77 -13.48 -8.08
CA TYR A 67 2.03 -12.98 -6.75
C TYR A 67 3.34 -12.20 -6.73
N THR A 68 3.32 -11.01 -6.16
CA THR A 68 4.54 -10.26 -5.84
C THR A 68 4.45 -9.76 -4.42
N LYS A 69 5.52 -9.94 -3.64
CA LYS A 69 5.72 -9.29 -2.35
C LYS A 69 7.01 -8.49 -2.40
N VAL A 70 6.96 -7.25 -1.94
CA VAL A 70 8.11 -6.35 -1.83
C VAL A 70 8.21 -5.83 -0.40
N SER A 71 9.21 -6.32 0.32
CA SER A 71 9.59 -5.83 1.65
C SER A 71 10.11 -4.40 1.58
N PHE A 72 10.09 -3.68 2.70
CA PHE A 72 10.58 -2.29 2.77
C PHE A 72 12.07 -2.15 2.43
N ASP A 73 12.89 -3.15 2.74
CA ASP A 73 14.32 -3.21 2.36
C ASP A 73 14.56 -3.52 0.88
N GLY A 74 13.49 -3.76 0.10
CA GLY A 74 13.55 -4.06 -1.32
C GLY A 74 13.55 -5.55 -1.64
N ASP A 75 13.59 -6.43 -0.63
CA ASP A 75 13.50 -7.87 -0.86
C ASP A 75 12.19 -8.22 -1.57
N THR A 76 12.33 -8.94 -2.68
CA THR A 76 11.21 -9.18 -3.59
C THR A 76 11.03 -10.67 -3.86
N THR A 77 9.79 -11.15 -3.67
CA THR A 77 9.36 -12.51 -4.04
C THR A 77 8.34 -12.41 -5.15
N VAL A 78 8.57 -13.10 -6.27
CA VAL A 78 7.67 -13.11 -7.43
C VAL A 78 7.33 -14.55 -7.81
N VAL A 79 6.05 -14.81 -8.03
CA VAL A 79 5.54 -16.08 -8.56
C VAL A 79 4.63 -15.77 -9.74
N VAL A 80 4.90 -16.40 -10.88
CA VAL A 80 4.14 -16.23 -12.12
C VAL A 80 3.84 -17.60 -12.73
N PRO A 81 2.75 -17.74 -13.50
CA PRO A 81 2.41 -19.02 -14.08
C PRO A 81 3.24 -19.23 -15.34
N THR A 82 3.65 -20.48 -15.55
CA THR A 82 4.19 -20.93 -16.84
C THR A 82 3.10 -21.57 -17.69
N GLU A 83 3.29 -21.51 -18.99
CA GLU A 83 2.59 -22.33 -19.97
C GLU A 83 3.05 -23.80 -19.86
N MET A 84 2.36 -24.70 -20.55
CA MET A 84 2.72 -26.13 -20.59
C MET A 84 4.14 -26.37 -21.12
N GLY A 85 4.65 -25.46 -21.97
CA GLY A 85 6.01 -25.49 -22.50
C GLY A 85 7.08 -24.92 -21.56
N GLY A 86 6.72 -24.48 -20.35
CA GLY A 86 7.65 -23.91 -19.36
C GLY A 86 7.90 -22.40 -19.52
N GLU A 87 7.48 -21.81 -20.64
CA GLU A 87 7.55 -20.35 -20.86
C GLU A 87 6.62 -19.60 -19.92
N VAL A 88 6.98 -18.37 -19.55
CA VAL A 88 6.11 -17.51 -18.72
C VAL A 88 4.84 -17.16 -19.49
N HIS A 89 3.69 -17.26 -18.82
CA HIS A 89 2.40 -16.88 -19.39
C HIS A 89 2.33 -15.35 -19.58
N GLY A 90 2.66 -14.88 -20.78
CA GLY A 90 2.83 -13.44 -21.09
C GLY A 90 1.62 -12.56 -20.77
N GLY A 91 0.39 -13.04 -21.01
CA GLY A 91 -0.83 -12.26 -20.74
C GLY A 91 -1.03 -11.94 -19.25
N ILE A 92 -0.89 -12.93 -18.38
CA ILE A 92 -0.94 -12.73 -16.93
C ILE A 92 0.24 -11.90 -16.45
N TRP A 93 1.43 -12.14 -16.98
CA TRP A 93 2.63 -11.39 -16.61
C TRP A 93 2.45 -9.89 -16.88
N ALA A 94 2.02 -9.52 -18.09
CA ALA A 94 1.82 -8.12 -18.45
C ALA A 94 0.79 -7.40 -17.55
N ILE A 95 -0.31 -8.08 -17.20
CA ILE A 95 -1.30 -7.54 -16.25
C ILE A 95 -0.67 -7.36 -14.87
N HIS A 96 0.00 -8.41 -14.36
CA HIS A 96 0.59 -8.39 -13.03
C HIS A 96 1.68 -7.32 -12.90
N GLU A 97 2.60 -7.26 -13.86
CA GLU A 97 3.67 -6.27 -13.91
C GLU A 97 3.12 -4.84 -13.93
N SER A 98 2.10 -4.57 -14.75
CA SER A 98 1.45 -3.26 -14.78
C SER A 98 0.87 -2.87 -13.41
N VAL A 99 0.25 -3.82 -12.69
CA VAL A 99 -0.32 -3.56 -11.36
C VAL A 99 0.79 -3.37 -10.32
N VAL A 100 1.86 -4.16 -10.37
CA VAL A 100 3.02 -4.00 -9.48
C VAL A 100 3.68 -2.65 -9.68
N GLN A 101 3.90 -2.22 -10.92
CA GLN A 101 4.48 -0.91 -11.22
C GLN A 101 3.62 0.24 -10.69
N GLN A 102 2.30 0.18 -10.91
CA GLN A 102 1.36 1.19 -10.38
C GLN A 102 1.38 1.21 -8.84
N ALA A 103 1.34 0.04 -8.19
CA ALA A 103 1.38 -0.05 -6.73
C ALA A 103 2.70 0.52 -6.16
N MET A 104 3.83 0.29 -6.83
CA MET A 104 5.13 0.81 -6.42
C MET A 104 5.24 2.33 -6.62
N ALA A 105 4.69 2.85 -7.72
CA ALA A 105 4.60 4.29 -7.94
C ALA A 105 3.79 4.97 -6.83
N ASN A 106 2.58 4.45 -6.54
CA ASN A 106 1.71 4.97 -5.48
C ASN A 106 2.41 4.92 -4.10
N ARG A 107 3.06 3.79 -3.75
CA ARG A 107 3.82 3.66 -2.50
C ARG A 107 4.94 4.69 -2.40
N THR A 108 5.65 4.94 -3.50
CA THR A 108 6.72 5.96 -3.56
C THR A 108 6.18 7.37 -3.33
N GLU A 109 5.05 7.72 -3.93
CA GLU A 109 4.40 9.02 -3.74
C GLU A 109 3.93 9.22 -2.30
N MET A 110 3.32 8.20 -1.69
CA MET A 110 2.89 8.25 -0.28
C MET A 110 4.08 8.46 0.67
N ILE A 111 5.19 7.72 0.47
CA ILE A 111 6.41 7.88 1.27
C ILE A 111 6.95 9.31 1.16
N LYS A 112 7.01 9.86 -0.05
CA LYS A 112 7.47 11.24 -0.28
C LYS A 112 6.56 12.25 0.42
N ALA A 113 5.25 12.14 0.26
CA ALA A 113 4.28 13.04 0.88
C ALA A 113 4.41 13.08 2.41
N ILE A 114 4.70 11.94 3.03
CA ILE A 114 4.91 11.84 4.49
C ILE A 114 6.27 12.41 4.89
N GLY A 115 7.33 12.16 4.13
CA GLY A 115 8.62 12.82 4.34
C GLY A 115 8.53 14.35 4.28
N ASP A 116 7.77 14.88 3.32
CA ASP A 116 7.55 16.32 3.15
C ASP A 116 6.72 16.90 4.31
N THR A 117 5.68 16.17 4.74
CA THR A 117 4.86 16.55 5.91
C THR A 117 5.69 16.56 7.19
N ALA A 118 6.52 15.53 7.40
CA ALA A 118 7.40 15.44 8.56
C ALA A 118 8.44 16.57 8.57
N THR A 119 9.04 16.87 7.42
CA THR A 119 9.99 17.98 7.27
C THR A 119 9.33 19.33 7.57
N SER A 120 8.12 19.55 7.05
CA SER A 120 7.37 20.79 7.26
C SER A 120 7.01 20.99 8.73
N ALA A 121 6.62 19.91 9.40
CA ALA A 121 6.36 19.92 10.83
C ALA A 121 7.63 20.22 11.65
N LEU A 122 8.75 19.55 11.37
CA LEU A 122 10.03 19.82 12.06
C LEU A 122 10.45 21.29 11.91
N ARG A 123 10.26 21.89 10.73
CA ARG A 123 10.50 23.32 10.51
C ARG A 123 9.59 24.19 11.38
N ALA A 124 8.30 23.88 11.45
CA ALA A 124 7.36 24.62 12.29
C ALA A 124 7.74 24.56 13.78
N LEU A 125 8.21 23.40 14.25
CA LEU A 125 8.71 23.24 15.62
C LEU A 125 9.98 24.06 15.88
N GLY A 126 10.94 24.05 14.93
CA GLY A 126 12.18 24.82 15.04
C GLY A 126 11.98 26.34 14.98
N LEU A 127 10.95 26.80 14.27
CA LEU A 127 10.54 28.21 14.27
C LEU A 127 9.88 28.59 15.61
N ALA A 128 9.07 27.70 16.19
CA ALA A 128 8.39 27.95 17.47
C ALA A 128 9.32 27.89 18.71
N SER A 129 10.55 27.40 18.58
CA SER A 129 11.55 27.36 19.65
C SER A 129 12.58 28.50 19.58
N GLY A 130 12.47 29.39 18.58
CA GLY A 130 13.38 30.51 18.34
C GLY A 130 12.87 31.89 18.78
N GLU A 131 11.71 31.97 19.45
CA GLU A 131 11.15 33.17 20.10
C GLU A 131 11.14 32.99 21.63
#